data_AF-A0A8C7J876-F1
#
_entry.id   AF-A0A8C7J876-F1
#
_cell.length_a   1.000
_cell.length_b   1.000
_cell.length_c   1.000
_cell.angle_alpha   90.00
_cell.angle_beta   90.00
_cell.angle_gamma   90.00
#
_symmetry.space_group_name_H-M   'P 1'
#
loop_
_entity.id
_entity.type
_entity.pdbx_description
1 polymer ?
#
loop_
_entity_poly.entity_id
_entity_poly.type
_entity_poly.pdbx_seq_one_letter_code
_entity_poly.pdbx_strand_id
1 'polypeptide(L)' 'MYRMKAQYDFNAEEKDELSFKAGDIIEVLECSDMSWWKGRLRGQAGVFPSNYTNPV' A
#
# COMPACT_ATOMS: atom_id res chain seq x y z
N MET A 1 -5.67 -12.45 5.56
CA MET A 1 -5.55 -11.07 5.05
C MET A 1 -4.38 -10.41 5.76
N TYR A 2 -3.37 -9.97 5.02
CA TYR A 2 -2.21 -9.28 5.60
C TYR A 2 -2.53 -7.78 5.67
N ARG A 3 -2.11 -7.15 6.77
CA ARG A 3 -2.23 -5.70 6.96
C ARG A 3 -0.84 -5.14 7.12
N MET A 4 -0.57 -4.06 6.42
CA MET A 4 0.68 -3.33 6.55
C MET A 4 0.37 -1.91 6.99
N LYS A 5 1.20 -1.36 7.88
CA LYS A 5 1.15 0.04 8.28
C LYS A 5 2.14 0.83 7.44
N ALA A 6 1.67 1.93 6.85
CA ALA A 6 2.53 2.87 6.14
C ALA A 6 3.52 3.53 7.12
N GLN A 7 4.80 3.48 6.79
CA GLN A 7 5.88 4.16 7.52
C GLN A 7 6.10 5.59 7.02
N TYR A 8 5.78 5.84 5.75
CA TYR A 8 5.97 7.11 5.07
C TYR A 8 4.72 7.50 4.29
N ASP A 9 4.64 8.77 3.91
CA ASP A 9 3.66 9.23 2.93
C ASP A 9 4.05 8.73 1.53
N PHE A 10 3.05 8.37 0.74
CA PHE A 10 3.22 8.08 -0.68
C PHE A 10 2.09 8.71 -1.47
N ASN A 11 2.46 9.50 -2.48
CA ASN A 11 1.53 10.15 -3.38
C ASN A 11 1.64 9.46 -4.74
N ALA A 12 0.54 8.83 -5.17
CA ALA A 12 0.45 8.16 -6.46
C ALA A 12 0.79 9.13 -7.60
N GLU A 13 1.67 8.70 -8.48
CA GLU A 13 2.02 9.39 -9.73
C GLU A 13 1.18 8.84 -10.89
N GLU A 14 0.87 7.54 -10.86
CA GLU A 14 0.05 6.85 -11.86
C GLU A 14 -1.35 6.50 -11.35
N LYS A 15 -2.31 6.30 -12.26
CA LYS A 15 -3.73 6.08 -11.92
C LYS A 15 -4.02 4.76 -11.22
N ASP A 16 -3.14 3.77 -11.39
CA ASP A 16 -3.25 2.45 -10.79
C ASP A 16 -2.50 2.35 -9.45
N GLU A 17 -1.80 3.41 -9.04
CA GLU A 17 -1.12 3.49 -7.75
C GLU A 17 -2.05 3.93 -6.62
N LEU A 18 -1.77 3.44 -5.41
CA LEU A 18 -2.53 3.72 -4.20
C LEU A 18 -1.80 4.78 -3.37
N SER A 19 -2.39 5.97 -3.24
CA SER A 19 -1.89 7.01 -2.32
C SER A 19 -2.23 6.68 -0.87
N PHE A 20 -1.31 6.97 0.06
CA PHE A 20 -1.50 6.79 1.50
C PHE A 20 -0.65 7.75 2.33
N LYS A 21 -0.98 7.86 3.61
CA LYS A 21 -0.25 8.66 4.60
C LYS A 21 0.43 7.77 5.62
N ALA A 22 1.54 8.23 6.18
CA ALA A 22 2.21 7.55 7.29
C ALA A 22 1.20 7.26 8.41
N GLY A 23 1.18 6.00 8.86
CA GLY A 23 0.24 5.49 9.85
C GLY A 23 -1.03 4.85 9.29
N ASP A 24 -1.35 5.01 8.00
CA ASP A 24 -2.47 4.30 7.38
C ASP A 24 -2.27 2.78 7.42
N ILE A 25 -3.37 2.04 7.62
CA ILE A 25 -3.39 0.58 7.58
C ILE A 25 -3.93 0.15 6.22
N ILE A 26 -3.07 -0.46 5.42
CA ILE A 26 -3.37 -0.94 4.07
C ILE A 26 -3.67 -2.44 4.15
N GLU A 27 -4.80 -2.85 3.59
CA GLU A 27 -5.12 -4.27 3.41
C GLU A 27 -4.42 -4.78 2.16
N VAL A 28 -3.54 -5.77 2.30
CA VAL A 28 -2.82 -6.36 1.17
C VAL A 28 -3.72 -7.38 0.47
N LEU A 29 -3.96 -7.12 -0.81
CA LEU A 29 -4.72 -7.98 -1.72
C LEU A 29 -3.80 -8.94 -2.49
N GLU A 30 -2.62 -8.48 -2.90
CA GLU A 30 -1.63 -9.27 -3.64
C GLU A 30 -0.21 -8.82 -3.30
N CYS A 31 0.69 -9.76 -3.02
CA CYS A 31 2.10 -9.51 -2.67
C CYS A 31 3.06 -10.46 -3.41
N SER A 32 2.69 -10.88 -4.61
CA SER A 32 3.48 -11.79 -5.45
C SER A 32 4.77 -11.14 -5.98
N ASP A 33 4.75 -9.81 -6.13
CA ASP A 33 5.89 -8.99 -6.53
C ASP A 33 6.72 -8.56 -5.31
N MET A 34 8.02 -8.33 -5.52
CA MET A 34 8.94 -7.96 -4.43
C MET A 34 8.86 -6.47 -4.08
N SER A 35 8.57 -5.62 -5.06
CA SER A 35 8.68 -4.16 -4.96
C SER A 35 7.32 -3.48 -4.83
N TRP A 36 6.30 -4.01 -5.52
CA TRP A 36 4.97 -3.37 -5.59
C TRP A 36 3.86 -4.32 -5.23
N TRP A 37 3.11 -3.98 -4.17
CA TRP A 37 2.00 -4.81 -3.72
C TRP A 37 0.68 -4.16 -4.08
N LYS A 38 -0.35 -4.98 -4.29
CA LYS A 38 -1.71 -4.49 -4.49
C LYS A 38 -2.39 -4.38 -3.15
N GLY A 39 -2.89 -3.19 -2.83
CA GLY A 39 -3.53 -2.88 -1.56
C GLY A 39 -4.92 -2.31 -1.72
N ARG A 40 -5.65 -2.27 -0.61
CA ARG A 40 -6.89 -1.52 -0.46
C ARG A 40 -6.78 -0.58 0.75
N LEU A 41 -7.15 0.67 0.53
CA LEU A 41 -7.21 1.71 1.55
C LEU A 41 -8.38 2.65 1.24
N ARG A 42 -9.22 2.94 2.24
CA ARG A 42 -10.33 3.91 2.13
C ARG A 42 -11.26 3.67 0.92
N GLY A 43 -11.51 2.39 0.60
CA GLY A 43 -12.35 1.97 -0.53
C GLY A 43 -11.67 2.05 -1.90
N GLN A 44 -10.44 2.54 -1.98
CA GLN A 44 -9.63 2.55 -3.20
C GLN A 44 -8.69 1.35 -3.22
N ALA A 45 -8.39 0.84 -4.41
CA ALA A 45 -7.42 -0.23 -4.60
C ALA A 45 -6.42 0.18 -5.68
N GLY A 46 -5.16 -0.14 -5.46
CA GLY A 46 -4.06 0.19 -6.35
C GLY A 46 -2.77 -0.47 -5.89
N VAL A 47 -1.72 -0.31 -6.67
CA VAL A 47 -0.38 -0.79 -6.33
C VAL A 47 0.36 0.23 -5.45
N PHE A 48 1.20 -0.24 -4.55
CA PHE A 48 2.02 0.61 -3.70
C PHE A 48 3.40 0.00 -3.43
N PRO A 49 4.42 0.82 -3.14
CA PRO A 49 5.74 0.33 -2.81
C PRO A 49 5.74 -0.43 -1.47
N SER A 50 6.11 -1.71 -1.51
CA SER A 50 6.09 -2.60 -0.35
C SER A 50 7.02 -2.11 0.77
N ASN A 51 8.17 -1.53 0.39
CA ASN A 51 9.20 -0.99 1.28
C ASN A 51 8.78 0.29 2.04
N TYR A 52 7.62 0.87 1.73
CA TYR A 52 7.06 2.01 2.48
C TYR A 52 6.19 1.55 3.65
N THR A 53 6.07 0.25 3.87
CA THR A 53 5.15 -0.33 4.84
C THR A 53 5.81 -1.41 5.68
N ASN A 54 5.27 -1.66 6.88
CA ASN A 54 5.69 -2.76 7.75
C ASN A 54 4.49 -3.57 8.25
N PRO A 55 4.68 -4.82 8.66
CA PRO A 55 3.61 -5.60 9.28
C PRO A 55 3.07 -4.89 10.53
N VAL A 56 1.75 -4.96 10.72
CA VAL A 56 1.05 -4.49 11.95
C VAL A 56 1.26 -5.48 13.08
#